data_AF-A0AAV0C8I1-F1
#
_entry.id   AF-A0AAV0C8I1-F1
#
_cell.length_a   1.000
_cell.length_b   1.000
_cell.length_c   1.000
_cell.angle_alpha   90.00
_cell.angle_beta   90.00
_cell.angle_gamma   90.00
#
_symmetry.space_group_name_H-M   'P 1'
#
loop_
_entity.id
_entity.type
_entity.pdbx_description
1 polymer ?
#
loop_
_entity_poly.entity_id
_entity_poly.type
_entity_poly.pdbx_seq_one_letter_code
_entity_poly.pdbx_strand_id
1 'polypeptide(L)'
;MSSQGVWEHLPLLLRANSKESVEYILQALWRTRKTGLDAADRQIIREMLELPTDSDLDPLLVCLRILMRRCVFAEVGKDEIQKLFPDGVLPELQRLLTLLFQKIQKEWREDAVNDRRQACPI
;
A
#
# COMPACT_ATOMS: atom_id res chain seq x y z
N MET A 1 4.67 20.47 8.48
CA MET A 1 5.68 19.43 8.14
C MET A 1 5.42 19.02 6.71
N SER A 2 6.25 19.47 5.78
CA SER A 2 6.05 19.27 4.34
C SER A 2 6.18 17.78 4.01
N SER A 3 5.05 17.09 3.82
CA SER A 3 5.00 15.66 3.49
C SER A 3 5.48 15.33 2.07
N GLN A 4 6.19 16.25 1.42
CA GLN A 4 6.58 16.15 0.01
C GLN A 4 7.58 15.01 -0.24
N GLY A 5 8.50 14.74 0.70
CA GLY A 5 9.55 13.72 0.51
C GLY A 5 9.11 12.27 0.64
N VAL A 6 7.93 12.00 1.25
CA VAL A 6 7.48 10.61 1.42
C VAL A 6 7.16 10.01 0.05
N TRP A 7 6.50 10.75 -0.83
CA TRP A 7 5.92 10.21 -2.06
C TRP A 7 6.91 10.04 -3.22
N GLU A 8 8.15 10.49 -3.06
CA GLU A 8 9.18 10.47 -4.11
C GLU A 8 9.53 9.05 -4.59
N HIS A 9 9.32 8.05 -3.73
CA HIS A 9 9.60 6.64 -4.03
C HIS A 9 8.37 5.91 -4.57
N LEU A 10 7.18 6.51 -4.53
CA LEU A 10 5.96 5.88 -5.01
C LEU A 10 6.03 5.52 -6.52
N PRO A 11 6.63 6.33 -7.41
CA PRO A 11 6.83 5.97 -8.82
C PRO A 11 7.61 4.68 -9.06
N LEU A 12 8.36 4.15 -8.08
CA LEU A 12 9.02 2.85 -8.20
C LEU A 12 8.04 1.71 -8.45
N LEU A 13 6.77 1.85 -8.03
CA LEU A 13 5.71 0.88 -8.33
C LEU A 13 5.45 0.70 -9.82
N LEU A 14 5.77 1.70 -10.65
CA LEU A 14 5.63 1.60 -12.10
C LEU A 14 6.65 0.64 -12.73
N ARG A 15 7.70 0.25 -11.99
CA ARG A 15 8.63 -0.82 -12.40
C ARG A 15 8.01 -2.20 -12.27
N ALA A 16 6.92 -2.34 -11.52
CA ALA A 16 6.20 -3.60 -11.46
C ALA A 16 5.68 -3.96 -12.85
N ASN A 17 6.06 -5.13 -13.34
CA ASN A 17 5.75 -5.59 -14.70
C ASN A 17 4.24 -5.83 -14.97
N SER A 18 3.39 -5.75 -13.94
CA SER A 18 1.95 -5.94 -14.09
C SER A 18 1.13 -5.35 -12.95
N LYS A 19 -0.17 -5.15 -13.18
CA LYS A 19 -1.14 -4.76 -12.14
C LYS A 19 -1.19 -5.79 -11.01
N GLU A 20 -1.11 -7.07 -11.36
CA GLU A 20 -1.13 -8.19 -10.42
C GLU A 20 0.07 -8.16 -9.48
N SER A 21 1.24 -7.71 -9.98
CA SER A 21 2.45 -7.54 -9.16
C SER A 21 2.25 -6.45 -8.11
N VAL A 22 1.64 -5.32 -8.51
CA VAL A 22 1.29 -4.24 -7.56
C VAL A 22 0.24 -4.72 -6.55
N GLU A 23 -0.76 -5.47 -6.99
CA GLU A 23 -1.76 -6.06 -6.10
C GLU A 23 -1.13 -7.02 -5.08
N TYR A 24 -0.19 -7.85 -5.53
CA TYR A 24 0.55 -8.77 -4.67
C TYR A 24 1.34 -8.01 -3.59
N ILE A 25 2.05 -6.94 -3.95
CA ILE A 25 2.80 -6.11 -2.99
C ILE A 25 1.86 -5.53 -1.92
N LEU A 26 0.71 -5.00 -2.34
CA LEU A 26 -0.31 -4.47 -1.43
C LEU A 26 -0.86 -5.55 -0.49
N GLN A 27 -1.17 -6.73 -1.02
CA GLN A 27 -1.68 -7.85 -0.25
C GLN A 27 -0.63 -8.38 0.75
N ALA A 28 0.62 -8.54 0.33
CA ALA A 28 1.72 -8.95 1.20
C ALA A 28 1.91 -7.96 2.36
N LEU A 29 1.88 -6.65 2.08
CA LEU A 29 1.94 -5.60 3.09
C LEU A 29 0.76 -5.63 4.07
N TRP A 30 -0.45 -5.93 3.58
CA TRP A 30 -1.63 -6.02 4.44
C TRP A 30 -1.58 -7.25 5.33
N ARG A 31 -1.22 -8.42 4.77
CA ARG A 31 -1.07 -9.68 5.48
C ARG A 31 -0.04 -9.56 6.60
N THR A 32 1.08 -8.90 6.31
CA THR A 32 2.20 -8.71 7.25
C THR A 32 2.10 -7.42 8.07
N ARG A 33 0.94 -6.75 8.09
CA ARG A 33 0.77 -5.44 8.77
C ARG A 33 1.10 -5.45 10.26
N LYS A 34 0.98 -6.60 10.93
CA LYS A 34 1.26 -6.78 12.38
C LYS A 34 2.68 -7.27 12.66
N THR A 35 3.27 -8.04 11.75
CA THR A 35 4.56 -8.73 11.94
C THR A 35 5.72 -8.03 11.23
N GLY A 36 5.43 -7.21 10.22
CA GLY A 36 6.42 -6.75 9.26
C GLY A 36 6.68 -7.78 8.17
N LEU A 37 7.20 -7.31 7.04
CA LEU A 37 7.66 -8.15 5.93
C LEU A 37 8.93 -8.88 6.34
N ASP A 38 8.98 -10.19 6.11
CA ASP A 38 10.19 -10.98 6.30
C ASP A 38 11.18 -10.80 5.13
N ALA A 39 12.37 -11.41 5.24
CA ALA A 39 13.41 -11.30 4.23
C ALA A 39 13.00 -11.88 2.86
N ALA A 40 12.17 -12.92 2.84
CA ALA A 40 11.73 -13.57 1.60
C ALA A 40 10.70 -12.71 0.87
N ASP A 41 9.69 -12.20 1.57
CA ASP A 41 8.72 -11.27 0.98
C ASP A 41 9.43 -9.98 0.50
N ARG A 42 10.42 -9.46 1.26
CA ARG A 42 11.22 -8.30 0.82
C ARG A 42 12.01 -8.58 -0.46
N GLN A 43 12.64 -9.76 -0.56
CA GLN A 43 13.36 -10.16 -1.77
C GLN A 43 12.43 -10.24 -2.98
N ILE A 44 11.27 -10.90 -2.83
CA ILE A 44 10.29 -11.04 -3.92
C ILE A 44 9.83 -9.65 -4.40
N ILE A 45 9.50 -8.74 -3.48
CA ILE A 45 9.06 -7.38 -3.85
C ILE A 45 10.18 -6.62 -4.56
N ARG A 46 11.44 -6.79 -4.13
CA ARG A 46 12.58 -6.18 -4.80
C ARG A 46 12.79 -6.70 -6.22
N GLU A 47 12.66 -8.01 -6.42
CA GLU A 47 12.77 -8.65 -7.72
C GLU A 47 11.64 -8.17 -8.65
N MET A 48 10.41 -8.08 -8.14
CA MET A 48 9.26 -7.56 -8.90
C MET A 48 9.41 -6.10 -9.35
N LEU A 49 10.10 -5.28 -8.55
CA LEU A 49 10.32 -3.86 -8.79
C LEU A 49 11.70 -3.56 -9.42
N GLU A 50 12.47 -4.60 -9.71
CA GLU A 50 13.84 -4.51 -10.25
C GLU A 50 14.73 -3.55 -9.44
N LEU A 51 14.67 -3.65 -8.10
CA LEU A 51 15.40 -2.77 -7.19
C LEU A 51 16.80 -3.32 -6.86
N PRO A 52 17.86 -2.51 -7.06
CA PRO A 52 19.23 -2.95 -6.81
C PRO A 52 19.56 -3.06 -5.31
N THR A 53 18.88 -2.30 -4.43
CA THR A 53 19.08 -2.34 -2.98
C THR A 53 17.77 -2.15 -2.20
N ASP A 54 17.77 -2.46 -0.90
CA ASP A 54 16.63 -2.19 -0.01
C ASP A 54 16.46 -0.71 0.34
N SER A 55 17.45 0.14 0.02
CA SER A 55 17.47 1.57 0.37
C SER A 55 16.26 2.32 -0.20
N ASP A 56 15.82 1.91 -1.40
CA ASP A 56 14.64 2.47 -2.08
C ASP A 56 13.35 1.74 -1.72
N LEU A 57 13.46 0.50 -1.22
CA LEU A 57 12.33 -0.33 -0.86
C LEU A 57 11.66 0.22 0.41
N ASP A 58 12.42 0.48 1.46
CA ASP A 58 11.84 0.89 2.75
C ASP A 58 10.98 2.17 2.65
N PRO A 59 11.45 3.26 2.01
CA PRO A 59 10.62 4.44 1.77
C PRO A 59 9.35 4.12 0.98
N LEU A 60 9.44 3.30 -0.07
CA LEU A 60 8.27 2.88 -0.85
C LEU A 60 7.23 2.14 0.01
N LEU A 61 7.68 1.20 0.84
CA LEU A 61 6.80 0.47 1.74
C LEU A 61 6.11 1.40 2.74
N VAL A 62 6.80 2.45 3.22
CA VAL A 62 6.19 3.49 4.06
C VAL A 62 5.08 4.23 3.32
N CYS A 63 5.29 4.64 2.07
CA CYS A 63 4.27 5.29 1.24
C CYS A 63 3.01 4.44 1.14
N LEU A 64 3.21 3.16 0.79
CA LEU A 64 2.12 2.21 0.65
C LEU A 64 1.36 2.03 1.96
N ARG A 65 2.06 1.83 3.09
CA ARG A 65 1.43 1.69 4.40
C ARG A 65 0.58 2.90 4.78
N ILE A 66 1.03 4.12 4.46
CA ILE A 66 0.25 5.33 4.71
C ILE A 66 -1.03 5.35 3.87
N LEU A 67 -0.94 5.02 2.57
CA LEU A 67 -2.11 4.94 1.69
C LEU A 67 -3.09 3.88 2.14
N MET A 68 -2.61 2.69 2.47
CA MET A 68 -3.43 1.58 2.96
C MET A 68 -4.17 1.98 4.23
N ARG A 69 -3.49 2.61 5.20
CA ARG A 69 -4.12 3.10 6.42
C ARG A 69 -5.19 4.14 6.13
N ARG A 70 -4.91 5.11 5.26
CA ARG A 70 -5.90 6.11 4.86
C ARG A 70 -7.11 5.47 4.16
N CYS A 71 -6.87 4.51 3.26
CA CYS A 71 -7.93 3.81 2.53
C CYS A 71 -8.85 2.98 3.43
N VAL A 72 -8.30 2.31 4.44
CA VAL A 72 -9.06 1.42 5.32
C VAL A 72 -9.70 2.16 6.49
N PHE A 73 -8.99 3.11 7.11
CA PHE A 73 -9.41 3.73 8.36
C PHE A 73 -10.07 5.10 8.18
N ALA A 74 -9.77 5.84 7.12
CA ALA A 74 -10.58 7.02 6.82
C ALA A 74 -11.94 6.53 6.32
N GLU A 75 -13.04 7.18 6.70
CA GLU A 75 -14.40 6.91 6.20
C GLU A 75 -14.58 7.36 4.75
N VAL A 76 -13.58 7.09 3.92
CA VAL A 76 -13.48 7.49 2.53
C VAL A 76 -14.22 6.45 1.69
N GLY A 77 -15.28 6.91 1.03
CA GLY A 77 -16.03 6.13 0.05
C GLY A 77 -15.17 5.76 -1.16
N LYS A 78 -15.62 4.78 -1.95
CA LYS A 78 -14.86 4.28 -3.11
C LYS A 78 -14.46 5.41 -4.07
N ASP A 79 -15.34 6.38 -4.29
CA ASP A 79 -15.15 7.52 -5.20
C ASP A 79 -14.22 8.61 -4.64
N GLU A 80 -13.90 8.52 -3.35
CA GLU A 80 -13.05 9.49 -2.65
C GLU A 80 -11.61 8.98 -2.45
N ILE A 81 -11.31 7.73 -2.80
CA ILE A 81 -9.95 7.16 -2.69
C ILE A 81 -8.92 7.99 -3.46
N GLN A 82 -9.30 8.54 -4.61
CA GLN A 82 -8.45 9.45 -5.39
C GLN A 82 -8.01 10.71 -4.62
N LYS A 83 -8.78 11.15 -3.61
CA LYS A 83 -8.45 12.32 -2.77
C LYS A 83 -7.40 11.99 -1.71
N LEU A 84 -7.04 10.72 -1.54
CA LEU A 84 -6.01 10.29 -0.58
C LEU A 84 -4.59 10.55 -1.07
N PHE A 85 -4.42 10.67 -2.39
CA PHE A 85 -3.14 10.91 -3.04
C PHE A 85 -2.83 12.41 -3.05
N PRO A 86 -1.59 12.82 -2.77
CA PRO A 86 -1.18 14.21 -2.90
C PRO A 86 -0.94 14.59 -4.37
N ASP A 87 -0.95 15.91 -4.64
CA ASP A 87 -0.81 16.49 -5.98
C ASP A 87 0.50 16.14 -6.71
N GLY A 88 1.49 15.60 -6.00
CA GLY A 88 2.78 15.16 -6.58
C GLY A 88 2.80 13.73 -7.13
N VAL A 89 1.73 12.94 -6.95
CA VAL A 89 1.69 11.56 -7.45
C VAL A 89 1.23 11.53 -8.91
N LEU A 90 1.94 10.77 -9.75
CA LEU A 90 1.60 10.59 -11.16
C LEU A 90 0.16 10.09 -11.36
N PRO A 91 -0.64 10.70 -12.27
CA PRO A 91 -2.04 10.34 -12.47
C PRO A 91 -2.28 8.87 -12.83
N GLU A 92 -1.38 8.25 -13.59
CA GLU A 92 -1.46 6.83 -13.94
C GLU A 92 -1.37 5.94 -12.69
N LEU A 93 -0.44 6.25 -11.81
CA LEU A 93 -0.23 5.53 -10.57
C LEU A 93 -1.41 5.74 -9.60
N GLN A 94 -1.92 6.97 -9.52
CA GLN A 94 -3.14 7.26 -8.76
C GLN A 94 -4.32 6.41 -9.25
N ARG A 95 -4.54 6.29 -10.56
CA ARG A 95 -5.60 5.46 -11.13
C ARG A 95 -5.41 3.99 -10.82
N LEU A 96 -4.20 3.46 -11.02
CA LEU A 96 -3.88 2.06 -10.72
C LEU A 96 -4.15 1.71 -9.25
N LEU A 97 -3.60 2.52 -8.34
CA LEU A 97 -3.76 2.33 -6.90
C LEU A 97 -5.22 2.53 -6.47
N THR A 98 -5.92 3.52 -7.03
CA THR A 98 -7.35 3.72 -6.75
C THR A 98 -8.18 2.49 -7.11
N LEU A 99 -7.97 1.92 -8.30
CA LEU A 99 -8.68 0.71 -8.74
C LEU A 99 -8.39 -0.49 -7.83
N LEU A 100 -7.12 -0.68 -7.45
CA LEU A 100 -6.72 -1.77 -6.56
C LEU A 100 -7.31 -1.58 -5.16
N PHE A 101 -7.21 -0.37 -4.60
CA PHE A 101 -7.79 -0.04 -3.30
C PHE A 101 -9.31 -0.21 -3.30
N GLN A 102 -10.02 0.25 -4.32
CA GLN A 102 -11.48 0.04 -4.43
C GLN A 102 -11.87 -1.46 -4.43
N LYS A 103 -11.03 -2.32 -5.01
CA LYS A 103 -11.22 -3.78 -5.05
C LYS A 103 -11.02 -4.40 -3.66
N ILE A 104 -9.92 -4.05 -2.97
CA ILE A 104 -9.49 -4.71 -1.73
C ILE A 104 -10.00 -4.04 -0.45
N GLN A 105 -10.47 -2.79 -0.51
CA GLN A 105 -10.85 -1.98 0.66
C GLN A 105 -11.91 -2.67 1.53
N LYS A 106 -12.89 -3.34 0.92
CA LYS A 106 -13.95 -4.02 1.66
C LYS A 106 -13.38 -5.13 2.55
N GLU A 107 -12.60 -6.02 1.95
CA GLU A 107 -11.91 -7.13 2.63
C GLU A 107 -11.02 -6.61 3.76
N TRP A 108 -10.22 -5.58 3.49
CA TRP A 108 -9.32 -5.01 4.50
C TRP A 108 -10.06 -4.32 5.66
N ARG A 109 -11.21 -3.69 5.40
CA ARG A 109 -12.05 -3.14 6.48
C ARG A 109 -12.62 -4.25 7.36
N GLU A 110 -13.09 -5.34 6.75
CA GLU A 110 -13.61 -6.52 7.46
C GLU A 110 -12.51 -7.14 8.34
N ASP A 111 -11.31 -7.34 7.78
CA ASP A 111 -10.12 -7.78 8.50
C ASP A 111 -9.78 -6.88 9.69
N ALA A 112 -9.77 -5.55 9.50
CA ALA A 112 -9.47 -4.59 10.55
C ALA A 112 -10.52 -4.57 11.67
N VAL A 113 -11.79 -4.85 11.35
CA VAL A 113 -12.86 -5.03 12.35
C VAL A 113 -12.68 -6.34 13.11
N ASN A 114 -12.36 -7.44 12.42
CA ASN A 114 -12.12 -8.74 13.03
C ASN A 114 -10.89 -8.71 13.96
N ASP A 115 -9.82 -8.02 13.57
CA ASP A 115 -8.65 -7.78 14.40
C ASP A 115 -9.01 -7.10 15.73
N ARG A 116 -9.89 -6.09 15.68
CA ARG A 116 -10.38 -5.40 16.89
C ARG A 116 -11.19 -6.32 17.80
N ARG A 117 -12.01 -7.21 17.21
CA ARG A 117 -12.80 -8.20 17.96
C ARG A 117 -11.94 -9.26 18.63
N GLN A 118 -10.81 -9.64 18.03
CA GLN A 118 -9.89 -10.62 18.61
C GLN A 118 -8.99 -10.03 19.71
N ALA A 119 -8.74 -8.72 19.70
CA ALA A 119 -7.88 -8.05 20.68
C ALA A 119 -8.56 -7.74 22.03
N CYS A 120 -9.90 -7.76 22.09
CA CYS A 120 -10.67 -7.66 23.33
C CYS A 120 -11.67 -8.83 23.41
N PRO A 121 -11.41 -9.88 24.22
CA PRO A 121 -12.47 -10.78 24.62
C PRO A 121 -13.37 -10.00 25.59
N ILE A 122 -14.61 -9.79 25.19
CA ILE A 122 -15.67 -9.21 26.03
C ILE A 122 -15.96 -10.20 27.18
#